data_AF-A0A945I1B8-F1
#
_entry.id   AF-A0A945I1B8-F1
#
_cell.length_a   1.000
_cell.length_b   1.000
_cell.length_c   1.000
_cell.angle_alpha   90.00
_cell.angle_beta   90.00
_cell.angle_gamma   90.00
#
_symmetry.space_group_name_H-M   'P 1'
#
loop_
_entity.id
_entity.type
_entity.pdbx_description
1 polymer ?
#
loop_
_entity_poly.entity_id
_entity_poly.type
_entity_poly.pdbx_seq_one_letter_code
_entity_poly.pdbx_strand_id
1 'polypeptide(L)'
;MRLRLIKIAVLWFFSASIIAYWLNAGEGQVAREINNKISSIISDQLTDLHFFLDQFMHHNGSDLQQSFNPNYPTYGYRDGDLVFWNSNAYFPAYERIKTVDTVAFFSDENIDVICLRVSKQEVSGALLELYSIIPIASTFVSKENQSITVFNKQLFSKFDVDFNTQGFPVSYDGKILLKLSAAPNETDTSVLNFMLLFFIVFTVFYTINSFLNFLSLKSSLGYLAVLVVALCFWMTYFVLMAKGKIGSITFLEYQLMPDLLFLDLEQLFFFFLFLLIILFKLTTALFKSKKVIQLTITRFRTFTIVFSFLSSIISAHLLFFGIELIAHYSHENLDITKSVLFSNHRMLYYIFLMLLSSCYFFLNHIFYKFFIKAYVFPQHLGYVVILLLAYFIGPFGDQWYIIFPQLIVWGIMFMTGCSYQLTKPKYITLFYLMLIAVFVGILNARVILKSHTRSELVQKQDFAFKIQTATDSIGEYYISRLGEKIMKDPIIALRFKNELLATKVIEDRIREIQAPYLDKYVIKTYLLDDKGDSYGFTRTEGINFSKAILLKANTTFFENIYSVPMIENGYHKYYTVIPMSSSNYKGEIILEYTKKKHSSPTVYSSLFKSKNDSSQ
;
A
#
# COMPACT_ATOMS: atom_id res chain seq x y z
N MET A 1 2.11 15.30 49.82
CA MET A 1 0.96 14.60 49.20
C MET A 1 0.23 15.50 48.20
N ARG A 2 -0.27 16.68 48.58
CA ARG A 2 -0.93 17.64 47.66
C ARG A 2 -0.04 18.14 46.51
N LEU A 3 1.23 18.45 46.78
CA LEU A 3 2.14 19.01 45.77
C LEU A 3 2.45 18.08 44.56
N ARG A 4 2.43 16.75 44.74
CA ARG A 4 2.69 15.79 43.66
C ARG A 4 1.47 15.57 42.76
N LEU A 5 0.26 15.54 43.35
CA LEU A 5 -0.99 15.49 42.60
C LEU A 5 -1.23 16.77 41.80
N ILE A 6 -0.91 17.94 42.38
CA ILE A 6 -0.98 19.22 41.68
C ILE A 6 -0.02 19.23 40.46
N LYS A 7 1.21 18.72 40.61
CA LYS A 7 2.15 18.61 39.47
C LYS A 7 1.63 17.72 38.34
N ILE A 8 0.96 16.61 38.66
CA ILE A 8 0.36 15.71 37.65
C ILE A 8 -0.83 16.38 36.97
N ALA A 9 -1.71 17.04 37.73
CA ALA A 9 -2.87 17.74 37.19
C ALA A 9 -2.44 18.91 36.28
N VAL A 10 -1.41 19.66 36.66
CA VAL A 10 -0.85 20.75 35.84
C VAL A 10 -0.24 20.21 34.56
N LEU A 11 0.49 19.08 34.61
CA LEU A 11 1.07 18.44 33.43
C LEU A 11 -0.02 17.98 32.45
N TRP A 12 -1.10 17.38 32.96
CA TRP A 12 -2.26 16.94 32.17
C TRP A 12 -3.05 18.11 31.56
N PHE A 13 -3.19 19.21 32.30
CA PHE A 13 -3.87 20.40 31.82
C PHE A 13 -3.07 21.07 30.69
N PHE A 14 -1.74 21.13 30.82
CA PHE A 14 -0.85 21.62 29.76
C PHE A 14 -0.89 20.72 28.53
N SER A 15 -0.84 19.39 28.69
CA SER A 15 -0.92 18.47 27.53
C SER A 15 -2.27 18.59 26.81
N ALA A 16 -3.39 18.66 27.55
CA ALA A 16 -4.71 18.81 26.96
C ALA A 16 -4.88 20.16 26.24
N SER A 17 -4.33 21.24 26.81
CA SER A 17 -4.39 22.59 26.20
C SER A 17 -3.57 22.67 24.92
N ILE A 18 -2.40 22.03 24.87
CA ILE A 18 -1.57 21.94 23.66
C ILE A 18 -2.32 21.13 22.58
N ILE A 19 -2.88 19.96 22.93
CA ILE A 19 -3.64 19.13 21.99
C ILE A 19 -4.87 19.89 21.44
N ALA A 20 -5.61 20.60 22.29
CA ALA A 20 -6.79 21.36 21.88
C ALA A 20 -6.46 22.59 21.02
N TYR A 21 -5.39 23.32 21.34
CA TYR A 21 -4.94 24.46 20.54
C TYR A 21 -4.53 24.03 19.12
N TRP A 22 -3.88 22.88 18.99
CA TRP A 22 -3.39 22.39 17.70
C TRP A 22 -4.48 21.76 16.84
N LEU A 23 -5.44 21.05 17.42
CA LEU A 23 -6.61 20.53 16.70
C LEU A 23 -7.43 21.66 16.03
N ASN A 24 -7.43 22.86 16.60
CA ASN A 24 -8.18 23.99 16.08
C ASN A 24 -7.38 24.89 15.11
N ALA A 25 -6.06 24.70 15.00
CA ALA A 25 -5.18 25.56 14.19
C ALA A 25 -5.01 25.09 12.73
N GLY A 26 -5.37 23.83 12.41
CA GLY A 26 -5.03 23.19 11.13
C GLY A 26 -5.73 23.76 9.90
N GLU A 27 -7.06 23.82 9.88
CA GLU A 27 -7.79 24.09 8.63
C GLU A 27 -7.77 25.57 8.21
N GLY A 28 -7.91 26.49 9.16
CA GLY A 28 -8.00 27.93 8.87
C GLY A 28 -6.69 28.58 8.41
N GLN A 29 -5.54 28.06 8.88
CA GLN A 29 -4.23 28.58 8.50
C GLN A 29 -3.80 28.07 7.12
N VAL A 30 -4.07 26.79 6.82
CA VAL A 30 -3.79 26.16 5.52
C VAL A 30 -4.58 26.84 4.40
N ALA A 31 -5.87 27.11 4.63
CA ALA A 31 -6.72 27.82 3.67
C ALA A 31 -6.15 29.21 3.31
N ARG A 32 -5.64 29.95 4.31
CA ARG A 32 -5.03 31.28 4.08
C ARG A 32 -3.71 31.19 3.32
N GLU A 33 -2.84 30.22 3.63
CA GLU A 33 -1.56 30.05 2.93
C GLU A 33 -1.78 29.71 1.45
N ILE A 34 -2.69 28.78 1.16
CA ILE A 34 -3.04 28.40 -0.22
C ILE A 34 -3.65 29.58 -0.96
N ASN A 35 -4.61 30.30 -0.36
CA ASN A 35 -5.26 31.43 -1.01
C ASN A 35 -4.28 32.58 -1.30
N ASN A 36 -3.37 32.87 -0.37
CA ASN A 36 -2.33 33.89 -0.56
C ASN A 36 -1.35 33.51 -1.68
N LYS A 37 -0.96 32.23 -1.75
CA LYS A 37 -0.04 31.74 -2.77
C LYS A 37 -0.66 31.78 -4.17
N ILE A 38 -1.91 31.32 -4.31
CA ILE A 38 -2.64 31.39 -5.58
C ILE A 38 -2.86 32.85 -5.99
N SER A 39 -3.25 33.72 -5.05
CA SER A 39 -3.46 35.14 -5.34
C SER A 39 -2.18 35.86 -5.77
N SER A 40 -1.03 35.54 -5.17
CA SER A 40 0.28 36.07 -5.58
C SER A 40 0.60 35.65 -7.01
N ILE A 41 0.46 34.36 -7.34
CA ILE A 41 0.77 33.85 -8.68
C ILE A 41 -0.14 34.47 -9.74
N ILE A 42 -1.43 34.64 -9.45
CA ILE A 42 -2.36 35.32 -10.35
C ILE A 42 -1.93 36.78 -10.57
N SER A 43 -1.58 37.50 -9.49
CA SER A 43 -1.17 38.91 -9.57
C SER A 43 0.14 39.09 -10.36
N ASP A 44 1.12 38.22 -10.11
CA ASP A 44 2.42 38.24 -10.80
C ASP A 44 2.22 37.96 -12.29
N GLN A 45 1.45 36.92 -12.62
CA GLN A 45 1.18 36.56 -14.02
C GLN A 45 0.34 37.61 -14.76
N LEU A 46 -0.64 38.26 -14.11
CA LEU A 46 -1.37 39.38 -14.71
C LEU A 46 -0.44 40.57 -15.00
N THR A 47 0.49 40.86 -14.10
CA THR A 47 1.47 41.93 -14.29
C THR A 47 2.39 41.64 -15.48
N ASP A 48 2.87 40.41 -15.61
CA ASP A 48 3.68 39.96 -16.73
C ASP A 48 2.91 40.03 -18.07
N LEU A 49 1.64 39.65 -18.08
CA LEU A 49 0.78 39.75 -19.26
C LEU A 49 0.53 41.19 -19.68
N HIS A 50 0.26 42.09 -18.74
CA HIS A 50 0.11 43.52 -19.03
C HIS A 50 1.39 44.11 -19.61
N PHE A 51 2.54 43.78 -19.02
CA PHE A 51 3.84 44.23 -19.51
C PHE A 51 4.13 43.70 -20.93
N PHE A 52 3.85 42.43 -21.18
CA PHE A 52 4.02 41.83 -22.51
C PHE A 52 3.07 42.44 -23.55
N LEU A 53 1.81 42.66 -23.18
CA LEU A 53 0.84 43.32 -24.06
C LEU A 53 1.33 44.72 -24.44
N ASP A 54 1.82 45.49 -23.47
CA ASP A 54 2.36 46.82 -23.72
C ASP A 54 3.59 46.78 -24.64
N GLN A 55 4.50 45.82 -24.48
CA GLN A 55 5.65 45.65 -25.38
C GLN A 55 5.25 45.24 -26.79
N PHE A 56 4.31 44.29 -26.92
CA PHE A 56 3.81 43.79 -28.20
C PHE A 56 3.15 44.89 -29.03
N MET A 57 2.53 45.87 -28.36
CA MET A 57 1.94 47.03 -29.03
C MET A 57 2.97 48.00 -29.61
N HIS A 58 4.21 48.00 -29.12
CA HIS A 58 5.27 48.94 -29.53
C HIS A 58 6.24 48.36 -30.58
N HIS A 59 6.29 47.04 -30.77
CA HIS A 59 7.20 46.38 -31.71
C HIS A 59 6.42 45.49 -32.68
N ASN A 60 6.80 45.49 -33.97
CA ASN A 60 6.23 44.58 -34.97
C ASN A 60 6.60 43.12 -34.64
N GLY A 61 5.78 42.46 -33.80
CA GLY A 61 5.51 41.02 -33.61
C GLY A 61 6.61 39.94 -33.69
N SER A 62 7.58 40.02 -34.59
CA SER A 62 8.51 38.92 -34.90
C SER A 62 9.70 38.79 -33.95
N ASP A 63 10.19 39.90 -33.36
CA ASP A 63 11.38 39.86 -32.47
C ASP A 63 11.06 39.55 -30.99
N LEU A 64 9.79 39.63 -30.59
CA LEU A 64 9.40 39.46 -29.18
C LEU A 64 9.29 37.99 -28.73
N GLN A 65 9.17 37.04 -29.67
CA GLN A 65 9.02 35.61 -29.37
C GLN A 65 10.20 35.03 -28.57
N GLN A 66 11.42 35.58 -28.71
CA GLN A 66 12.60 35.08 -27.99
C GLN A 66 12.75 35.63 -26.56
N SER A 67 12.05 36.70 -26.20
CA SER A 67 12.26 37.43 -24.93
C SER A 67 11.24 37.10 -23.85
N PHE A 68 10.06 36.60 -24.22
CA PHE A 68 8.98 36.31 -23.28
C PHE A 68 8.97 34.83 -22.90
N ASN A 69 9.53 34.51 -21.72
CA ASN A 69 9.54 33.18 -21.14
C ASN A 69 8.70 33.14 -19.85
N PRO A 70 7.36 33.21 -19.94
CA PRO A 70 6.52 33.12 -18.76
C PRO A 70 6.51 31.67 -18.26
N ASN A 71 6.31 31.51 -16.95
CA ASN A 71 6.26 30.19 -16.30
C ASN A 71 5.05 29.33 -16.73
N TYR A 72 4.07 29.93 -17.41
CA TYR A 72 2.80 29.30 -17.78
C TYR A 72 2.47 29.45 -19.28
N PRO A 73 1.73 28.49 -19.86
CA PRO A 73 1.23 28.60 -21.23
C PRO A 73 0.42 29.88 -21.46
N THR A 74 0.78 30.63 -22.50
CA THR A 74 0.21 31.91 -22.88
C THR A 74 -0.11 31.92 -24.38
N TYR A 75 -1.29 32.41 -24.74
CA TYR A 75 -1.87 32.44 -26.08
C TYR A 75 -2.33 33.86 -26.41
N GLY A 76 -2.00 34.36 -27.59
CA GLY A 76 -2.40 35.67 -28.07
C GLY A 76 -3.28 35.58 -29.30
N TYR A 77 -4.44 36.25 -29.24
CA TYR A 77 -5.42 36.33 -30.31
C TYR A 77 -5.57 37.77 -30.78
N ARG A 78 -5.65 37.99 -32.09
CA ARG A 78 -6.00 39.27 -32.69
C ARG A 78 -7.31 39.09 -33.44
N ASP A 79 -8.36 39.80 -33.02
CA ASP A 79 -9.72 39.69 -33.58
C ASP A 79 -10.24 38.23 -33.66
N GLY A 80 -9.79 37.38 -32.74
CA GLY A 80 -10.15 35.96 -32.65
C GLY A 80 -9.21 34.99 -33.37
N ASP A 81 -8.26 35.47 -34.16
CA ASP A 81 -7.24 34.64 -34.81
C ASP A 81 -6.01 34.48 -33.92
N LEU A 82 -5.50 33.26 -33.76
CA LEU A 82 -4.30 32.99 -32.98
C LEU A 82 -3.06 33.58 -33.68
N VAL A 83 -2.42 34.56 -33.03
CA VAL A 83 -1.20 35.22 -33.54
C VAL A 83 0.03 34.77 -32.76
N PHE A 84 -0.13 34.37 -31.49
CA PHE A 84 0.98 34.04 -30.61
C PHE A 84 0.68 32.85 -29.70
N TRP A 85 1.68 32.01 -29.46
CA TRP A 85 1.67 31.02 -28.38
C TRP A 85 3.10 30.72 -27.94
N ASN A 86 3.30 30.45 -26.65
CA ASN A 86 4.62 30.09 -26.11
C ASN A 86 4.78 28.60 -25.80
N SER A 87 3.67 27.84 -25.76
CA SER A 87 3.65 26.45 -25.30
C SER A 87 2.53 25.65 -25.96
N ASN A 88 2.83 24.40 -26.27
CA ASN A 88 1.87 23.44 -26.84
C ASN A 88 1.31 22.47 -25.79
N ALA A 89 1.50 22.76 -24.49
CA ALA A 89 1.11 21.85 -23.42
C ALA A 89 -0.41 21.65 -23.29
N TYR A 90 -1.21 22.70 -23.47
CA TYR A 90 -2.66 22.64 -23.41
C TYR A 90 -3.31 23.80 -24.18
N PHE A 91 -4.10 23.50 -25.21
CA PHE A 91 -4.69 24.50 -26.11
C PHE A 91 -6.23 24.51 -25.99
N PRO A 92 -6.83 25.39 -25.16
CA PRO A 92 -8.28 25.45 -25.03
C PRO A 92 -8.94 26.06 -26.28
N ALA A 93 -10.17 25.65 -26.58
CA ALA A 93 -10.95 26.25 -27.66
C ALA A 93 -11.26 27.73 -27.37
N TYR A 94 -10.96 28.63 -28.33
CA TYR A 94 -11.15 30.08 -28.19
C TYR A 94 -12.57 30.46 -27.76
N GLU A 95 -13.58 29.73 -28.25
CA GLU A 95 -14.98 29.96 -27.90
C GLU A 95 -15.29 29.83 -26.40
N ARG A 96 -14.51 29.04 -25.66
CA ARG A 96 -14.67 28.86 -24.21
C ARG A 96 -13.97 29.94 -23.39
N ILE A 97 -12.86 30.48 -23.91
CA ILE A 97 -12.03 31.47 -23.19
C ILE A 97 -12.41 32.92 -23.52
N LYS A 98 -13.12 33.19 -24.63
CA LYS A 98 -13.57 34.55 -24.99
C LYS A 98 -14.47 35.22 -23.94
N THR A 99 -15.14 34.43 -23.09
CA THR A 99 -16.08 34.89 -22.06
C THR A 99 -15.41 35.26 -20.74
N VAL A 100 -14.09 35.08 -20.61
CA VAL A 100 -13.34 35.45 -19.41
C VAL A 100 -13.20 36.97 -19.35
N ASP A 101 -13.55 37.61 -18.24
CA ASP A 101 -13.31 39.05 -18.06
C ASP A 101 -11.84 39.31 -17.73
N THR A 102 -11.37 38.80 -16.58
CA THR A 102 -10.00 38.97 -16.07
C THR A 102 -9.43 37.65 -15.56
N VAL A 103 -10.17 36.96 -14.69
CA VAL A 103 -9.80 35.64 -14.13
C VAL A 103 -11.03 34.73 -14.12
N ALA A 104 -10.89 33.50 -14.60
CA ALA A 104 -11.94 32.48 -14.52
C ALA A 104 -11.34 31.08 -14.31
N PHE A 105 -12.09 30.21 -13.65
CA PHE A 105 -11.75 28.79 -13.52
C PHE A 105 -12.51 27.98 -14.58
N PHE A 106 -11.81 27.05 -15.23
CA PHE A 106 -12.37 26.11 -16.19
C PHE A 106 -11.99 24.69 -15.82
N SER A 107 -12.96 23.79 -15.98
CA SER A 107 -12.76 22.35 -15.88
C SER A 107 -13.02 21.74 -17.25
N ASP A 108 -12.02 21.05 -17.79
CA ASP A 108 -12.08 20.29 -19.03
C ASP A 108 -11.93 18.79 -18.71
N GLU A 109 -12.24 17.90 -19.66
CA GLU A 109 -12.39 16.45 -19.38
C GLU A 109 -11.21 15.83 -18.61
N ASN A 110 -10.00 16.33 -18.84
CA ASN A 110 -8.77 15.80 -18.25
C ASN A 110 -7.93 16.84 -17.49
N ILE A 111 -8.35 18.11 -17.43
CA ILE A 111 -7.55 19.17 -16.81
C ILE A 111 -8.41 20.30 -16.22
N ASP A 112 -8.06 20.72 -15.01
CA ASP A 112 -8.64 21.87 -14.32
C ASP A 112 -7.64 23.03 -14.35
N VAL A 113 -8.09 24.20 -14.81
CA VAL A 113 -7.21 25.35 -15.08
C VAL A 113 -7.81 26.68 -14.60
N ILE A 114 -6.96 27.60 -14.19
CA ILE A 114 -7.31 29.01 -14.03
C ILE A 114 -6.83 29.75 -15.28
N CYS A 115 -7.75 30.44 -15.96
CA CYS A 115 -7.47 31.25 -17.13
C CYS A 115 -7.47 32.73 -16.75
N LEU A 116 -6.44 33.43 -17.22
CA LEU A 116 -6.26 34.87 -17.06
C LEU A 116 -6.40 35.52 -18.42
N ARG A 117 -7.11 36.65 -18.52
CA ARG A 117 -7.24 37.44 -19.76
C ARG A 117 -6.77 38.86 -19.55
N VAL A 118 -6.01 39.37 -20.51
CA VAL A 118 -5.74 40.79 -20.68
C VAL A 118 -6.06 41.17 -22.12
N SER A 119 -6.76 42.29 -22.32
CA SER A 119 -7.08 42.78 -23.67
C SER A 119 -6.77 44.26 -23.81
N LYS A 120 -6.39 44.68 -25.02
CA LYS A 120 -6.15 46.07 -25.37
C LYS A 120 -6.48 46.29 -26.84
N GLN A 121 -7.08 47.45 -27.13
CA GLN A 121 -7.41 47.81 -28.50
C GLN A 121 -6.20 48.50 -29.16
N GLU A 122 -5.84 48.04 -30.35
CA GLU A 122 -4.81 48.65 -31.19
C GLU A 122 -5.30 49.97 -31.81
N VAL A 123 -4.35 50.84 -32.18
CA VAL A 123 -4.63 52.09 -32.91
C VAL A 123 -5.28 51.80 -34.28
N SER A 124 -5.05 50.60 -34.83
CA SER A 124 -5.67 50.05 -36.06
C SER A 124 -7.15 49.67 -35.88
N GLY A 125 -7.66 49.64 -34.65
CA GLY A 125 -9.01 49.21 -34.29
C GLY A 125 -9.12 47.73 -33.92
N ALA A 126 -8.10 46.91 -34.18
CA ALA A 126 -8.05 45.48 -33.86
C ALA A 126 -8.00 45.24 -32.35
N LEU A 127 -8.71 44.22 -31.86
CA LEU A 127 -8.66 43.79 -30.46
C LEU A 127 -7.57 42.73 -30.28
N LEU A 128 -6.56 43.05 -29.47
CA LEU A 128 -5.54 42.10 -29.07
C LEU A 128 -5.85 41.53 -27.69
N GLU A 129 -5.93 40.21 -27.59
CA GLU A 129 -6.26 39.49 -26.37
C GLU A 129 -5.15 38.49 -26.03
N LEU A 130 -4.68 38.50 -24.79
CA LEU A 130 -3.75 37.53 -24.27
C LEU A 130 -4.42 36.70 -23.18
N TYR A 131 -4.22 35.38 -23.27
CA TYR A 131 -4.70 34.40 -22.32
C TYR A 131 -3.54 33.65 -21.70
N SER A 132 -3.49 33.55 -20.37
CA SER A 132 -2.54 32.67 -19.67
C SER A 132 -3.28 31.59 -18.91
N ILE A 133 -2.73 30.37 -18.90
CA ILE A 133 -3.36 29.20 -18.30
C ILE A 133 -2.50 28.64 -17.17
N ILE A 134 -3.05 28.63 -15.96
CA ILE A 134 -2.40 28.05 -14.78
C ILE A 134 -3.07 26.69 -14.50
N PRO A 135 -2.36 25.56 -14.71
CA PRO A 135 -2.93 24.25 -14.42
C PRO A 135 -3.02 24.01 -12.92
N ILE A 136 -4.19 23.58 -12.45
CA ILE A 136 -4.50 23.27 -11.05
C ILE A 136 -4.43 21.78 -10.79
N ALA A 137 -5.11 20.98 -11.62
CA ALA A 137 -5.15 19.54 -11.54
C ALA A 137 -5.27 18.91 -12.92
N SER A 138 -4.78 17.68 -13.06
CA SER A 138 -4.90 16.88 -14.27
C SER A 138 -5.42 15.49 -13.91
N THR A 139 -6.46 15.04 -14.58
CA THR A 139 -7.10 13.75 -14.32
C THR A 139 -6.68 12.76 -15.41
N PHE A 140 -6.13 11.62 -15.00
CA PHE A 140 -5.71 10.55 -15.91
C PHE A 140 -6.42 9.25 -15.58
N VAL A 141 -6.77 8.47 -16.59
CA VAL A 141 -7.32 7.12 -16.40
C VAL A 141 -6.16 6.14 -16.24
N SER A 142 -6.05 5.51 -15.08
CA SER A 142 -5.01 4.51 -14.78
C SER A 142 -5.22 3.21 -15.57
N LYS A 143 -4.19 2.35 -15.58
CA LYS A 143 -4.25 0.99 -16.17
C LYS A 143 -5.39 0.11 -15.59
N GLU A 144 -5.93 0.50 -14.44
CA GLU A 144 -7.02 -0.18 -13.73
C GLU A 144 -8.39 0.48 -13.94
N ASN A 145 -8.51 1.40 -14.92
CA ASN A 145 -9.73 2.20 -15.19
C ASN A 145 -10.20 3.08 -14.02
N GLN A 146 -9.31 3.41 -13.08
CA GLN A 146 -9.58 4.40 -12.04
C GLN A 146 -9.05 5.77 -12.48
N SER A 147 -9.88 6.81 -12.39
CA SER A 147 -9.46 8.20 -12.60
C SER A 147 -8.60 8.65 -11.43
N ILE A 148 -7.35 9.03 -11.73
CA ILE A 148 -6.39 9.57 -10.77
C ILE A 148 -6.22 11.05 -11.09
N THR A 149 -6.63 11.90 -10.15
CA THR A 149 -6.41 13.34 -10.21
C THR A 149 -5.06 13.68 -9.60
N VAL A 150 -4.20 14.32 -10.38
CA VAL A 150 -2.86 14.77 -9.96
C VAL A 150 -2.88 16.29 -9.88
N PHE A 151 -2.70 16.83 -8.68
CA PHE A 151 -2.63 18.26 -8.45
C PHE A 151 -1.25 18.83 -8.82
N ASN A 152 -1.23 20.10 -9.24
CA ASN A 152 0.01 20.79 -9.60
C ASN A 152 0.94 20.92 -8.38
N LYS A 153 2.05 20.18 -8.42
CA LYS A 153 3.04 20.13 -7.33
C LYS A 153 3.66 21.49 -7.03
N GLN A 154 3.76 22.42 -7.99
CA GLN A 154 4.30 23.76 -7.72
C GLN A 154 3.34 24.56 -6.82
N LEU A 155 2.03 24.39 -7.01
CA LEU A 155 1.01 25.06 -6.21
C LEU A 155 0.86 24.39 -4.84
N PHE A 156 0.79 23.06 -4.82
CA PHE A 156 0.38 22.28 -3.65
C PHE A 156 1.48 21.39 -3.05
N SER A 157 2.77 21.72 -3.25
CA SER A 157 3.90 20.87 -2.79
C SER A 157 3.88 20.44 -1.31
N LYS A 158 3.18 21.18 -0.45
CA LYS A 158 3.11 20.96 1.00
C LYS A 158 1.78 20.34 1.47
N PHE A 159 0.79 20.21 0.59
CA PHE A 159 -0.56 19.84 0.96
C PHE A 159 -1.13 18.79 0.00
N ASP A 160 -1.79 17.78 0.56
CA ASP A 160 -2.62 16.85 -0.20
C ASP A 160 -3.99 17.51 -0.35
N VAL A 161 -4.32 17.80 -1.60
CA VAL A 161 -5.49 18.59 -1.98
C VAL A 161 -6.49 17.69 -2.68
N ASP A 162 -7.78 17.95 -2.45
CA ASP A 162 -8.88 17.30 -3.14
C ASP A 162 -9.99 18.32 -3.43
N PHE A 163 -10.77 18.07 -4.49
CA PHE A 163 -11.95 18.87 -4.79
C PHE A 163 -13.10 18.43 -3.89
N ASN A 164 -13.51 19.29 -2.95
CA ASN A 164 -14.64 19.01 -2.06
C ASN A 164 -15.61 20.19 -2.03
N THR A 165 -16.91 19.89 -2.17
CA THR A 165 -18.01 20.85 -2.10
C THR A 165 -18.12 21.52 -0.72
N GLN A 166 -17.63 20.84 0.34
CA GLN A 166 -17.56 21.34 1.72
C GLN A 166 -16.20 21.98 2.06
N GLY A 167 -15.28 22.07 1.11
CA GLY A 167 -13.95 22.67 1.30
C GLY A 167 -13.97 24.20 1.44
N PHE A 168 -12.81 24.78 1.72
CA PHE A 168 -12.66 26.24 1.82
C PHE A 168 -12.65 26.88 0.42
N PRO A 169 -13.25 28.08 0.26
CA PRO A 169 -13.27 28.78 -1.02
C PRO A 169 -11.91 29.45 -1.28
N VAL A 170 -11.32 29.16 -2.44
CA VAL A 170 -10.23 29.94 -3.01
C VAL A 170 -10.85 31.10 -3.78
N SER A 171 -10.49 32.32 -3.43
CA SER A 171 -11.07 33.54 -4.01
C SER A 171 -10.00 34.54 -4.40
N TYR A 172 -10.24 35.21 -5.52
CA TYR A 172 -9.42 36.31 -6.03
C TYR A 172 -10.33 37.50 -6.30
N ASP A 173 -9.97 38.67 -5.77
CA ASP A 173 -10.74 39.92 -5.90
C ASP A 173 -12.24 39.77 -5.56
N GLY A 174 -12.54 39.05 -4.47
CA GLY A 174 -13.91 38.81 -4.00
C GLY A 174 -14.74 37.80 -4.82
N LYS A 175 -14.21 37.29 -5.94
CA LYS A 175 -14.83 36.20 -6.72
C LYS A 175 -14.30 34.84 -6.26
N ILE A 176 -15.19 33.91 -5.94
CA ILE A 176 -14.83 32.53 -5.60
C ILE A 176 -14.49 31.79 -6.90
N LEU A 177 -13.26 31.31 -7.01
CA LEU A 177 -12.78 30.59 -8.19
C LEU A 177 -13.11 29.09 -8.09
N LEU A 178 -12.82 28.48 -6.94
CA LEU A 178 -12.98 27.04 -6.71
C LEU A 178 -12.99 26.72 -5.20
N LYS A 179 -13.42 25.51 -4.82
CA LYS A 179 -13.40 25.03 -3.43
C LYS A 179 -12.46 23.85 -3.29
N LEU A 180 -11.55 23.90 -2.32
CA LEU A 180 -10.57 22.85 -2.05
C LEU A 180 -10.72 22.33 -0.62
N SER A 181 -10.50 21.04 -0.45
CA SER A 181 -10.09 20.46 0.83
C SER A 181 -8.58 20.26 0.77
N ALA A 182 -7.86 20.67 1.81
CA ALA A 182 -6.41 20.48 1.87
C ALA A 182 -6.01 19.93 3.23
N ALA A 183 -5.24 18.85 3.22
CA ALA A 183 -4.55 18.31 4.38
C ALA A 183 -3.04 18.56 4.23
N PRO A 184 -2.30 18.84 5.31
CA PRO A 184 -0.84 18.88 5.25
C PRO A 184 -0.29 17.52 4.79
N ASN A 185 0.74 17.54 3.93
CA ASN A 185 1.40 16.32 3.44
C ASN A 185 1.90 15.47 4.61
N GLU A 186 1.74 14.14 4.48
CA GLU A 186 2.04 13.14 5.54
C GLU A 186 3.45 13.30 6.15
N THR A 187 4.41 13.81 5.38
CA THR A 187 5.81 13.97 5.79
C THR A 187 6.03 15.04 6.87
N ASP A 188 5.39 16.20 6.80
CA ASP A 188 5.54 17.25 7.82
C ASP A 188 4.72 16.93 9.09
N THR A 189 3.61 16.21 8.95
CA THR A 189 2.86 15.70 10.11
C THR A 189 3.65 14.65 10.89
N SER A 190 4.56 13.90 10.27
CA SER A 190 5.31 12.82 10.92
C SER A 190 6.22 13.33 12.05
N VAL A 191 7.00 14.37 11.83
CA VAL A 191 7.97 14.89 12.82
C VAL A 191 7.24 15.53 14.02
N LEU A 192 6.13 16.22 13.76
CA LEU A 192 5.37 16.91 14.78
C LEU A 192 4.50 15.93 15.59
N ASN A 193 3.90 14.93 14.93
CA ASN A 193 3.23 13.80 15.58
C ASN A 193 4.21 12.98 16.42
N PHE A 194 5.45 12.79 15.94
CA PHE A 194 6.50 12.11 16.68
C PHE A 194 6.86 12.86 17.98
N MET A 195 6.97 14.19 17.94
CA MET A 195 7.22 15.02 19.13
C MET A 195 6.05 14.99 20.13
N LEU A 196 4.81 15.07 19.62
CA LEU A 196 3.61 15.03 20.45
C LEU A 196 3.44 13.65 21.10
N LEU A 197 3.72 12.59 20.35
CA LEU A 197 3.69 11.22 20.84
C LEU A 197 4.80 10.95 21.86
N PHE A 198 6.00 11.50 21.66
CA PHE A 198 7.07 11.46 22.66
C PHE A 198 6.64 12.16 23.96
N PHE A 199 5.94 13.30 23.86
CA PHE A 199 5.43 14.02 25.04
C PHE A 199 4.33 13.23 25.76
N ILE A 200 3.43 12.56 25.03
CA ILE A 200 2.43 11.64 25.60
C ILE A 200 3.11 10.46 26.30
N VAL A 201 4.08 9.82 25.66
CA VAL A 201 4.84 8.70 26.25
C VAL A 201 5.54 9.14 27.54
N PHE A 202 6.14 10.33 27.55
CA PHE A 202 6.83 10.87 28.72
C PHE A 202 5.87 11.22 29.87
N THR A 203 4.71 11.82 29.56
CA THR A 203 3.69 12.14 30.56
C THR A 203 3.05 10.89 31.15
N VAL A 204 2.72 9.88 30.33
CA VAL A 204 2.22 8.58 30.81
C VAL A 204 3.29 7.84 31.61
N PHE A 205 4.55 7.89 31.19
CA PHE A 205 5.65 7.34 31.97
C PHE A 205 5.78 8.01 33.34
N TYR A 206 5.68 9.33 33.39
CA TYR A 206 5.74 10.09 34.63
C TYR A 206 4.57 9.77 35.56
N THR A 207 3.34 9.64 35.03
CA THR A 207 2.17 9.26 35.84
C THR A 207 2.29 7.84 36.37
N ILE A 208 2.67 6.85 35.54
CA ILE A 208 2.90 5.47 35.98
C ILE A 208 4.00 5.41 37.04
N ASN A 209 5.14 6.09 36.82
CA ASN A 209 6.23 6.09 37.78
C ASN A 209 5.85 6.77 39.10
N SER A 210 5.11 7.88 39.06
CA SER A 210 4.61 8.55 40.26
C SER A 210 3.58 7.70 41.01
N PHE A 211 2.70 7.01 40.28
CA PHE A 211 1.64 6.20 40.85
C PHE A 211 2.17 4.86 41.41
N LEU A 212 3.10 4.19 40.73
CA LEU A 212 3.79 3.00 41.25
C LEU A 212 4.62 3.32 42.50
N ASN A 213 5.31 4.47 42.53
CA ASN A 213 6.02 4.93 43.74
C ASN A 213 5.06 5.32 44.87
N PHE A 214 3.86 5.79 44.55
CA PHE A 214 2.82 6.07 45.55
C PHE A 214 2.27 4.79 46.16
N LEU A 215 2.06 3.76 45.33
CA LEU A 215 1.55 2.46 45.77
C LEU A 215 2.57 1.60 46.51
N SER A 216 3.87 1.82 46.28
CA SER A 216 4.92 1.13 47.02
C SER A 216 4.89 1.38 48.53
N LEU A 217 4.12 2.37 48.97
CA LEU A 217 4.01 2.76 50.37
C LEU A 217 2.92 2.02 51.17
N LYS A 218 1.92 1.35 50.57
CA LYS A 218 0.77 0.86 51.39
C LYS A 218 0.15 -0.52 51.12
N SER A 219 0.26 -1.18 49.96
CA SER A 219 -0.37 -2.51 49.79
C SER A 219 0.07 -3.29 48.54
N SER A 220 0.22 -4.61 48.69
CA SER A 220 0.50 -5.59 47.64
C SER A 220 -0.58 -5.68 46.56
N LEU A 221 -1.84 -5.41 46.94
CA LEU A 221 -3.02 -5.54 46.08
C LEU A 221 -3.15 -4.38 45.10
N GLY A 222 -2.64 -3.21 45.50
CA GLY A 222 -2.71 -2.04 44.65
C GLY A 222 -1.83 -2.16 43.40
N TYR A 223 -0.67 -2.83 43.45
CA TYR A 223 0.19 -2.99 42.27
C TYR A 223 -0.52 -3.72 41.11
N LEU A 224 -1.36 -4.70 41.44
CA LEU A 224 -2.14 -5.44 40.45
C LEU A 224 -3.30 -4.59 39.92
N ALA A 225 -3.98 -3.83 40.80
CA ALA A 225 -5.02 -2.88 40.40
C ALA A 225 -4.48 -1.77 39.50
N VAL A 226 -3.26 -1.26 39.76
CA VAL A 226 -2.61 -0.26 38.90
C VAL A 226 -2.19 -0.83 37.57
N LEU A 227 -1.73 -2.07 37.54
CA LEU A 227 -1.39 -2.74 36.29
C LEU A 227 -2.64 -2.96 35.43
N VAL A 228 -3.75 -3.36 36.04
CA VAL A 228 -5.05 -3.50 35.36
C VAL A 228 -5.58 -2.14 34.90
N VAL A 229 -5.53 -1.10 35.74
CA VAL A 229 -6.00 0.24 35.36
C VAL A 229 -5.11 0.85 34.28
N ALA A 230 -3.78 0.67 34.35
CA ALA A 230 -2.86 1.11 33.30
C ALA A 230 -3.11 0.36 31.99
N LEU A 231 -3.33 -0.96 32.02
CA LEU A 231 -3.73 -1.75 30.86
C LEU A 231 -5.09 -1.30 30.31
N CYS A 232 -6.09 -1.07 31.15
CA CYS A 232 -7.41 -0.62 30.74
C CYS A 232 -7.35 0.79 30.11
N PHE A 233 -6.71 1.76 30.77
CA PHE A 233 -6.55 3.12 30.26
C PHE A 233 -5.78 3.13 28.94
N TRP A 234 -4.83 2.20 28.80
CA TRP A 234 -4.02 2.03 27.60
C TRP A 234 -4.78 1.35 26.46
N MET A 235 -5.63 0.34 26.74
CA MET A 235 -6.58 -0.19 25.76
C MET A 235 -7.57 0.88 25.28
N THR A 236 -8.04 1.76 26.18
CA THR A 236 -8.91 2.89 25.80
C THR A 236 -8.18 3.92 24.93
N TYR A 237 -6.93 4.26 25.25
CA TYR A 237 -6.11 5.14 24.41
C TYR A 237 -5.87 4.56 23.01
N PHE A 238 -5.65 3.25 22.92
CA PHE A 238 -5.42 2.57 21.66
C PHE A 238 -6.68 2.51 20.78
N VAL A 239 -7.85 2.28 21.39
CA VAL A 239 -9.15 2.36 20.71
C VAL A 239 -9.42 3.77 20.18
N LEU A 240 -8.97 4.80 20.90
CA LEU A 240 -9.08 6.20 20.46
C LEU A 240 -8.10 6.54 19.31
N MET A 241 -6.88 5.99 19.32
CA MET A 241 -5.88 6.22 18.26
C MET A 241 -6.18 5.44 16.97
N ALA A 242 -6.67 4.19 17.07
CA ALA A 242 -7.10 3.41 15.92
C ALA A 242 -8.27 4.07 15.16
N LYS A 243 -9.04 4.93 15.85
CA LYS A 243 -10.13 5.73 15.29
C LYS A 243 -9.69 7.14 14.89
N GLY A 244 -8.52 7.30 14.28
CA GLY A 244 -8.02 8.56 13.67
C GLY A 244 -8.94 9.23 12.62
N LYS A 245 -10.22 8.86 12.53
CA LYS A 245 -11.34 9.68 12.06
C LYS A 245 -12.35 9.80 13.22
N ILE A 246 -12.32 10.90 13.96
CA ILE A 246 -13.28 11.23 15.02
C ILE A 246 -14.61 11.67 14.37
N GLY A 247 -15.22 10.74 13.64
CA GLY A 247 -16.57 10.85 13.08
C GLY A 247 -17.39 9.68 13.60
N SER A 248 -18.19 9.94 14.63
CA SER A 248 -19.10 9.00 15.30
C SER A 248 -18.47 7.99 16.28
N ILE A 249 -18.68 8.27 17.56
CA ILE A 249 -18.47 7.33 18.65
C ILE A 249 -19.76 6.50 18.77
N THR A 250 -19.79 5.32 18.15
CA THR A 250 -20.69 4.23 18.54
C THR A 250 -19.92 3.25 19.43
N PHE A 251 -20.41 3.07 20.65
CA PHE A 251 -19.72 2.45 21.78
C PHE A 251 -19.80 0.90 21.83
N LEU A 252 -20.39 0.25 20.82
CA LEU A 252 -20.89 -1.14 20.97
C LEU A 252 -20.10 -2.25 20.25
N GLU A 253 -19.24 -1.93 19.27
CA GLU A 253 -18.44 -2.95 18.58
C GLU A 253 -16.99 -2.92 19.06
N TYR A 254 -16.72 -3.58 20.18
CA TYR A 254 -15.35 -3.84 20.63
C TYR A 254 -14.82 -5.12 19.97
N GLN A 255 -14.13 -4.96 18.85
CA GLN A 255 -13.12 -5.94 18.44
C GLN A 255 -11.91 -5.75 19.37
N LEU A 256 -11.80 -6.64 20.36
CA LEU A 256 -10.86 -6.51 21.49
C LEU A 256 -9.37 -6.70 21.10
N MET A 257 -9.09 -6.94 19.83
CA MET A 257 -7.77 -6.85 19.22
C MET A 257 -7.87 -5.91 18.01
N PRO A 258 -7.29 -4.70 18.07
CA PRO A 258 -7.03 -3.97 16.85
C PRO A 258 -6.09 -4.83 16.01
N ASP A 259 -6.46 -5.06 14.74
CA ASP A 259 -5.62 -5.79 13.80
C ASP A 259 -4.25 -5.10 13.76
N LEU A 260 -3.23 -5.74 14.34
CA LEU A 260 -1.83 -5.29 14.36
C LEU A 260 -1.28 -4.96 12.96
N LEU A 261 -2.00 -5.38 11.92
CA LEU A 261 -1.72 -5.17 10.51
C LEU A 261 -2.08 -3.78 9.97
N PHE A 262 -2.96 -3.04 10.65
CA PHE A 262 -3.36 -1.67 10.24
C PHE A 262 -2.61 -0.56 10.98
N LEU A 263 -1.69 -0.91 11.88
CA LEU A 263 -0.91 0.05 12.64
C LEU A 263 0.37 0.42 11.93
N ASP A 264 0.62 1.72 11.82
CA ASP A 264 1.91 2.24 11.36
C ASP A 264 3.04 1.69 12.25
N LEU A 265 4.16 1.35 11.61
CA LEU A 265 5.35 0.79 12.25
C LEU A 265 5.82 1.66 13.43
N GLU A 266 5.70 2.99 13.31
CA GLU A 266 6.04 3.95 14.36
C GLU A 266 5.18 3.74 15.61
N GLN A 267 3.86 3.62 15.46
CA GLN A 267 2.94 3.39 16.58
C GLN A 267 3.25 2.07 17.30
N LEU A 268 3.60 1.06 16.53
CA LEU A 268 3.97 -0.26 17.01
C LEU A 268 5.31 -0.22 17.76
N PHE A 269 6.31 0.55 17.28
CA PHE A 269 7.55 0.80 18.02
C PHE A 269 7.29 1.41 19.41
N PHE A 270 6.48 2.46 19.48
CA PHE A 270 6.17 3.09 20.77
C PHE A 270 5.35 2.19 21.70
N PHE A 271 4.46 1.35 21.16
CA PHE A 271 3.75 0.32 21.93
C PHE A 271 4.72 -0.60 22.65
N PHE A 272 5.69 -1.16 21.93
CA PHE A 272 6.66 -2.08 22.53
C PHE A 272 7.64 -1.36 23.46
N LEU A 273 7.94 -0.08 23.21
CA LEU A 273 8.80 0.73 24.09
C LEU A 273 8.10 0.98 25.43
N PHE A 274 6.82 1.30 25.38
CA PHE A 274 6.01 1.49 26.57
C PHE A 274 5.82 0.20 27.34
N LEU A 275 5.53 -0.90 26.64
CA LEU A 275 5.45 -2.24 27.24
C LEU A 275 6.77 -2.60 27.92
N LEU A 276 7.92 -2.34 27.28
CA LEU A 276 9.24 -2.58 27.85
C LEU A 276 9.43 -1.83 29.18
N ILE A 277 9.04 -0.56 29.21
CA ILE A 277 9.15 0.28 30.40
C ILE A 277 8.26 -0.25 31.54
N ILE A 278 7.02 -0.64 31.24
CA ILE A 278 6.11 -1.25 32.21
C ILE A 278 6.71 -2.55 32.74
N LEU A 279 7.21 -3.43 31.87
CA LEU A 279 7.81 -4.70 32.24
C LEU A 279 9.07 -4.52 33.09
N PHE A 280 9.91 -3.54 32.77
CA PHE A 280 11.08 -3.18 33.57
C PHE A 280 10.70 -2.67 34.97
N LYS A 281 9.66 -1.83 35.07
CA LYS A 281 9.16 -1.34 36.36
C LYS A 281 8.47 -2.46 37.16
N LEU A 282 7.72 -3.33 36.50
CA LEU A 282 7.04 -4.46 37.11
C LEU A 282 8.06 -5.47 37.67
N THR A 283 9.07 -5.84 36.89
CA THR A 283 10.17 -6.70 37.37
C THR A 283 10.84 -6.09 38.60
N THR A 284 11.29 -4.84 38.50
CA THR A 284 11.96 -4.19 39.64
C THR A 284 11.07 -4.06 40.88
N ALA A 285 9.78 -3.77 40.72
CA ALA A 285 8.83 -3.67 41.83
C ALA A 285 8.52 -5.03 42.47
N LEU A 286 8.18 -6.04 41.67
CA LEU A 286 7.90 -7.41 42.15
C LEU A 286 9.10 -7.96 42.93
N PHE A 287 10.32 -7.71 42.46
CA PHE A 287 11.51 -8.27 43.09
C PHE A 287 12.01 -7.51 44.33
N LYS A 288 11.57 -6.28 44.56
CA LYS A 288 11.82 -5.57 45.83
C LYS A 288 10.90 -6.06 46.96
N SER A 289 9.67 -6.48 46.66
CA SER A 289 8.69 -6.88 47.67
C SER A 289 8.72 -8.39 47.97
N LYS A 290 9.47 -8.80 49.00
CA LYS A 290 9.52 -10.20 49.46
C LYS A 290 8.13 -10.75 49.87
N LYS A 291 7.28 -9.91 50.45
CA LYS A 291 5.96 -10.30 51.00
C LYS A 291 4.92 -10.63 49.92
N VAL A 292 4.88 -9.88 48.82
CA VAL A 292 3.91 -10.10 47.72
C VAL A 292 4.13 -11.46 47.08
N ILE A 293 5.39 -11.76 46.73
CA ILE A 293 5.74 -13.01 46.08
C ILE A 293 5.45 -14.20 46.99
N GLN A 294 5.72 -14.07 48.29
CA GLN A 294 5.50 -15.17 49.24
C GLN A 294 4.02 -15.47 49.46
N LEU A 295 3.14 -14.46 49.47
CA LEU A 295 1.72 -14.62 49.77
C LEU A 295 0.91 -15.17 48.58
N THR A 296 1.26 -14.81 47.34
CA THR A 296 0.61 -15.35 46.14
C THR A 296 1.05 -16.79 45.85
N ILE A 297 2.33 -17.11 46.06
CA ILE A 297 2.92 -18.43 45.74
C ILE A 297 2.46 -19.51 46.73
N THR A 298 2.31 -19.19 48.02
CA THR A 298 1.98 -20.20 49.03
C THR A 298 0.54 -20.72 48.91
N ARG A 299 -0.41 -19.87 48.47
CA ARG A 299 -1.83 -20.23 48.37
C ARG A 299 -2.20 -20.94 47.06
N PHE A 300 -1.57 -20.59 45.93
CA PHE A 300 -1.91 -21.10 44.59
C PHE A 300 -0.69 -21.68 43.87
N ARG A 301 0.07 -22.53 44.58
CA ARG A 301 1.38 -23.01 44.14
C ARG A 301 1.32 -23.76 42.80
N THR A 302 0.46 -24.77 42.67
CA THR A 302 0.31 -25.56 41.44
C THR A 302 -0.16 -24.71 40.26
N PHE A 303 -1.15 -23.85 40.48
CA PHE A 303 -1.64 -22.92 39.45
C PHE A 303 -0.54 -21.97 38.99
N THR A 304 0.26 -21.43 39.91
CA THR A 304 1.38 -20.53 39.59
C THR A 304 2.42 -21.21 38.70
N ILE A 305 2.71 -22.50 38.95
CA ILE A 305 3.66 -23.27 38.13
C ILE A 305 3.12 -23.48 36.71
N VAL A 306 1.89 -24.00 36.60
CA VAL A 306 1.24 -24.26 35.31
C VAL A 306 1.12 -22.96 34.51
N PHE A 307 0.64 -21.89 35.14
CA PHE A 307 0.50 -20.58 34.53
C PHE A 307 1.84 -20.00 34.09
N SER A 308 2.89 -20.09 34.92
CA SER A 308 4.21 -19.55 34.57
C SER A 308 4.86 -20.32 33.41
N PHE A 309 4.75 -21.64 33.42
CA PHE A 309 5.27 -22.49 32.34
C PHE A 309 4.53 -22.20 31.02
N LEU A 310 3.19 -22.21 31.05
CA LEU A 310 2.37 -21.95 29.88
C LEU A 310 2.57 -20.52 29.35
N SER A 311 2.59 -19.51 30.23
CA SER A 311 2.82 -18.12 29.83
C SER A 311 4.21 -17.90 29.23
N SER A 312 5.21 -18.67 29.65
CA SER A 312 6.54 -18.64 29.04
C SER A 312 6.55 -19.22 27.63
N ILE A 313 5.84 -20.32 27.40
CA ILE A 313 5.68 -20.91 26.06
C ILE A 313 4.93 -19.93 25.15
N ILE A 314 3.84 -19.35 25.64
CA ILE A 314 3.08 -18.32 24.91
C ILE A 314 3.97 -17.13 24.58
N SER A 315 4.82 -16.69 25.51
CA SER A 315 5.75 -15.57 25.27
C SER A 315 6.79 -15.88 24.18
N ALA A 316 7.28 -17.12 24.12
CA ALA A 316 8.19 -17.57 23.06
C ALA A 316 7.49 -17.61 21.68
N HIS A 317 6.24 -18.05 21.65
CA HIS A 317 5.40 -18.00 20.44
C HIS A 317 5.13 -16.56 19.99
N LEU A 318 4.76 -15.67 20.90
CA LEU A 318 4.55 -14.26 20.59
C LEU A 318 5.81 -13.60 20.02
N LEU A 319 6.99 -13.94 20.55
CA LEU A 319 8.26 -13.49 19.99
C LEU A 319 8.44 -14.03 18.55
N PHE A 320 8.22 -15.33 18.34
CA PHE A 320 8.35 -15.94 17.01
C PHE A 320 7.39 -15.31 16.00
N PHE A 321 6.11 -15.16 16.35
CA PHE A 321 5.12 -14.49 15.50
C PHE A 321 5.45 -13.02 15.25
N GLY A 322 5.98 -12.30 16.25
CA GLY A 322 6.43 -10.93 16.07
C GLY A 322 7.58 -10.83 15.07
N ILE A 323 8.56 -11.75 15.13
CA ILE A 323 9.66 -11.81 14.15
C ILE A 323 9.11 -12.20 12.76
N GLU A 324 8.18 -13.14 12.67
CA GLU A 324 7.54 -13.54 11.41
C GLU A 324 6.77 -12.39 10.76
N LEU A 325 6.04 -11.60 11.56
CA LEU A 325 5.30 -10.44 11.10
C LEU A 325 6.25 -9.37 10.55
N ILE A 326 7.34 -9.06 11.26
CA ILE A 326 8.37 -8.15 10.77
C ILE A 326 8.96 -8.66 9.46
N ALA A 327 9.32 -9.94 9.37
CA ALA A 327 9.93 -10.53 8.17
C ALA A 327 8.99 -10.62 6.97
N HIS A 328 7.67 -10.63 7.18
CA HIS A 328 6.68 -10.72 6.11
C HIS A 328 6.25 -9.34 5.59
N TYR A 329 6.06 -8.38 6.49
CA TYR A 329 5.57 -7.04 6.15
C TYR A 329 6.69 -6.00 5.99
N SER A 330 7.94 -6.36 6.25
CA SER A 330 9.07 -5.50 5.91
C SER A 330 9.14 -5.32 4.40
N HIS A 331 9.02 -4.07 3.94
CA HIS A 331 9.20 -3.72 2.53
C HIS A 331 10.64 -4.01 2.06
N GLU A 332 11.59 -3.99 3.00
CA GLU A 332 12.99 -4.29 2.76
C GLU A 332 13.34 -5.68 3.28
N ASN A 333 14.15 -6.42 2.53
CA ASN A 333 14.59 -7.74 2.97
C ASN A 333 15.59 -7.60 4.13
N LEU A 334 15.25 -8.17 5.28
CA LEU A 334 16.04 -8.07 6.52
C LEU A 334 17.25 -9.01 6.55
N ASP A 335 17.41 -9.86 5.53
CA ASP A 335 18.54 -10.77 5.38
C ASP A 335 19.85 -10.05 5.07
N ILE A 336 20.79 -10.08 6.03
CA ILE A 336 22.11 -9.44 5.93
C ILE A 336 22.97 -10.07 4.82
N THR A 337 22.67 -11.32 4.42
CA THR A 337 23.44 -12.01 3.37
C THR A 337 23.12 -11.49 1.96
N LYS A 338 21.94 -10.90 1.74
CA LYS A 338 21.55 -10.39 0.41
C LYS A 338 21.99 -8.96 0.15
N SER A 339 22.14 -8.14 1.19
CA SER A 339 22.67 -6.79 1.05
C SER A 339 23.28 -6.32 2.38
N VAL A 340 24.44 -5.66 2.30
CA VAL A 340 25.15 -5.09 3.46
C VAL A 340 24.76 -3.62 3.70
N LEU A 341 24.00 -3.01 2.78
CA LEU A 341 23.55 -1.63 2.90
C LEU A 341 22.46 -1.52 3.97
N PHE A 342 22.67 -0.61 4.92
CA PHE A 342 21.70 -0.25 5.96
C PHE A 342 20.92 0.99 5.52
N SER A 343 19.73 0.78 4.99
CA SER A 343 18.69 1.81 4.82
C SER A 343 18.10 2.22 6.17
N ASN A 344 17.53 3.42 6.24
CA ASN A 344 16.90 3.95 7.45
C ASN A 344 15.77 3.03 7.95
N HIS A 345 14.97 2.45 7.05
CA HIS A 345 13.90 1.51 7.42
C HIS A 345 14.45 0.21 8.00
N ARG A 346 15.51 -0.36 7.41
CA ARG A 346 16.20 -1.54 7.93
C ARG A 346 16.75 -1.35 9.35
N MET A 347 17.38 -0.20 9.61
CA MET A 347 17.80 0.19 10.96
C MET A 347 16.61 0.17 11.93
N LEU A 348 15.48 0.75 11.52
CA LEU A 348 14.26 0.81 12.33
C LEU A 348 13.71 -0.58 12.65
N TYR A 349 13.65 -1.49 11.67
CA TYR A 349 13.24 -2.88 11.90
C TYR A 349 14.18 -3.63 12.85
N TYR A 350 15.50 -3.40 12.81
CA TYR A 350 16.42 -4.00 13.77
C TYR A 350 16.25 -3.45 15.18
N ILE A 351 16.05 -2.14 15.32
CA ILE A 351 15.72 -1.53 16.62
C ILE A 351 14.42 -2.13 17.16
N PHE A 352 13.42 -2.30 16.29
CA PHE A 352 12.15 -2.91 16.65
C PHE A 352 12.31 -4.37 17.12
N LEU A 353 13.14 -5.16 16.43
CA LEU A 353 13.47 -6.54 16.84
C LEU A 353 14.22 -6.58 18.18
N MET A 354 15.14 -5.66 18.44
CA MET A 354 15.81 -5.53 19.74
C MET A 354 14.82 -5.21 20.86
N LEU A 355 13.85 -4.35 20.58
CA LEU A 355 12.82 -3.94 21.52
C LEU A 355 11.88 -5.10 21.86
N LEU A 356 11.40 -5.83 20.84
CA LEU A 356 10.59 -7.04 21.02
C LEU A 356 11.34 -8.11 21.84
N SER A 357 12.62 -8.32 21.53
CA SER A 357 13.50 -9.25 22.26
C SER A 357 13.68 -8.85 23.73
N SER A 358 13.77 -7.55 24.00
CA SER A 358 13.86 -7.01 25.35
C SER A 358 12.56 -7.22 26.14
N CYS A 359 11.40 -7.03 25.51
CA CYS A 359 10.11 -7.36 26.13
C CYS A 359 10.01 -8.85 26.49
N TYR A 360 10.39 -9.73 25.57
CA TYR A 360 10.46 -11.18 25.82
C TYR A 360 11.40 -11.51 26.98
N PHE A 361 12.59 -10.89 27.05
CA PHE A 361 13.54 -11.09 28.15
C PHE A 361 12.90 -10.83 29.52
N PHE A 362 12.22 -9.68 29.68
CA PHE A 362 11.60 -9.34 30.96
C PHE A 362 10.42 -10.26 31.31
N LEU A 363 9.57 -10.59 30.34
CA LEU A 363 8.46 -11.54 30.53
C LEU A 363 8.96 -12.92 30.94
N ASN A 364 9.91 -13.48 30.17
CA ASN A 364 10.51 -14.77 30.45
C ASN A 364 11.17 -14.80 31.84
N HIS A 365 11.86 -13.71 32.22
CA HIS A 365 12.44 -13.60 33.55
C HIS A 365 11.39 -13.59 34.67
N ILE A 366 10.28 -12.87 34.50
CA ILE A 366 9.15 -12.87 35.46
C ILE A 366 8.61 -14.28 35.65
N PHE A 367 8.24 -14.94 34.55
CA PHE A 367 7.63 -16.27 34.58
C PHE A 367 8.57 -17.32 35.14
N TYR A 368 9.82 -17.32 34.71
CA TYR A 368 10.82 -18.25 35.24
C TYR A 368 11.01 -18.09 36.75
N LYS A 369 10.98 -16.86 37.27
CA LYS A 369 11.15 -16.60 38.70
C LYS A 369 9.93 -17.01 39.53
N PHE A 370 8.72 -16.87 38.98
CA PHE A 370 7.53 -17.45 39.59
C PHE A 370 7.60 -18.97 39.60
N PHE A 371 8.04 -19.57 38.48
CA PHE A 371 8.22 -21.01 38.35
C PHE A 371 9.20 -21.56 39.40
N ILE A 372 10.43 -21.05 39.49
CA ILE A 372 11.46 -21.60 40.38
C ILE A 372 11.10 -21.46 41.87
N LYS A 373 10.42 -20.38 42.26
CA LYS A 373 9.98 -20.17 43.65
C LYS A 373 8.81 -21.05 44.04
N ALA A 374 7.93 -21.36 43.09
CA ALA A 374 6.79 -22.24 43.31
C ALA A 374 7.18 -23.72 43.16
N TYR A 375 8.19 -24.06 42.37
CA TYR A 375 8.54 -25.44 42.08
C TYR A 375 9.01 -26.24 43.32
N VAL A 376 8.52 -27.48 43.44
CA VAL A 376 8.95 -28.51 44.40
C VAL A 376 9.13 -29.79 43.63
N PHE A 377 10.36 -30.28 43.62
CA PHE A 377 10.64 -31.61 43.13
C PHE A 377 10.26 -32.64 44.22
N PRO A 378 9.57 -33.76 43.91
CA PRO A 378 9.14 -34.24 42.58
C PRO A 378 7.68 -33.94 42.20
N GLN A 379 6.85 -33.44 43.12
CA GLN A 379 5.38 -33.32 42.97
C GLN A 379 4.92 -32.57 41.71
N HIS A 380 5.71 -31.60 41.24
CA HIS A 380 5.35 -30.77 40.10
C HIS A 380 5.94 -31.21 38.77
N LEU A 381 6.81 -32.23 38.74
CA LEU A 381 7.39 -32.74 37.50
C LEU A 381 6.31 -33.37 36.61
N GLY A 382 5.35 -34.10 37.19
CA GLY A 382 4.24 -34.69 36.44
C GLY A 382 3.42 -33.67 35.66
N TYR A 383 3.10 -32.51 36.24
CA TYR A 383 2.34 -31.46 35.54
C TYR A 383 3.11 -30.86 34.36
N VAL A 384 4.43 -30.67 34.49
CA VAL A 384 5.25 -30.17 33.39
C VAL A 384 5.30 -31.18 32.25
N VAL A 385 5.44 -32.48 32.56
CA VAL A 385 5.44 -33.56 31.56
C VAL A 385 4.08 -33.65 30.86
N ILE A 386 2.97 -33.56 31.59
CA ILE A 386 1.62 -33.57 31.01
C ILE A 386 1.42 -32.36 30.07
N LEU A 387 1.86 -31.17 30.47
CA LEU A 387 1.77 -29.96 29.62
C LEU A 387 2.61 -30.08 28.35
N LEU A 388 3.82 -30.66 28.44
CA LEU A 388 4.65 -30.93 27.27
C LEU A 388 3.98 -31.93 26.33
N LEU A 389 3.43 -33.02 26.87
CA LEU A 389 2.73 -34.03 26.08
C LEU A 389 1.49 -33.45 25.40
N ALA A 390 0.70 -32.65 26.11
CA ALA A 390 -0.45 -31.94 25.57
C ALA A 390 -0.05 -30.95 24.45
N TYR A 391 1.10 -30.29 24.58
CA TYR A 391 1.62 -29.43 23.52
C TYR A 391 1.97 -30.21 22.26
N PHE A 392 2.66 -31.35 22.38
CA PHE A 392 3.06 -32.17 21.23
C PHE A 392 1.87 -32.81 20.50
N ILE A 393 0.81 -33.17 21.22
CA ILE A 393 -0.42 -33.72 20.63
C ILE A 393 -1.30 -32.60 20.04
N GLY A 394 -1.19 -31.37 20.56
CA GLY A 394 -2.00 -30.24 20.17
C GLY A 394 -1.66 -29.66 18.78
N PRO A 395 -2.41 -28.61 18.35
CA PRO A 395 -2.24 -27.97 17.04
C PRO A 395 -0.87 -27.30 16.84
N PHE A 396 -0.09 -27.16 17.91
CA PHE A 396 1.25 -26.58 17.91
C PHE A 396 2.38 -27.63 17.85
N GLY A 397 2.05 -28.92 17.71
CA GLY A 397 3.02 -30.02 17.75
C GLY A 397 4.14 -29.91 16.70
N ASP A 398 3.85 -29.36 15.51
CA ASP A 398 4.84 -29.15 14.45
C ASP A 398 5.84 -28.00 14.77
N GLN A 399 5.56 -27.20 15.81
CA GLN A 399 6.36 -26.05 16.22
C GLN A 399 7.38 -26.40 17.32
N TRP A 400 7.94 -27.62 17.30
CA TRP A 400 8.92 -28.09 18.27
C TRP A 400 10.20 -27.24 18.31
N TYR A 401 10.53 -26.58 17.20
CA TYR A 401 11.67 -25.66 17.06
C TYR A 401 11.56 -24.41 17.94
N ILE A 402 10.39 -24.09 18.52
CA ILE A 402 10.20 -22.98 19.48
C ILE A 402 10.39 -23.50 20.91
N ILE A 403 9.77 -24.63 21.24
CA ILE A 403 9.83 -25.21 22.58
C ILE A 403 11.21 -25.73 22.93
N PHE A 404 11.87 -26.43 22.01
CA PHE A 404 13.15 -27.08 22.32
C PHE A 404 14.22 -26.06 22.76
N PRO A 405 14.45 -24.94 22.04
CA PRO A 405 15.35 -23.89 22.50
C PRO A 405 14.87 -23.20 23.79
N GLN A 406 13.55 -23.03 23.98
CA GLN A 406 13.00 -22.43 25.21
C GLN A 406 13.31 -23.29 26.44
N LEU A 407 13.16 -24.61 26.33
CA LEU A 407 13.49 -25.56 27.40
C LEU A 407 14.99 -25.57 27.70
N ILE A 408 15.85 -25.46 26.68
CA ILE A 408 17.30 -25.33 26.88
C ILE A 408 17.62 -24.07 27.69
N VAL A 409 17.02 -22.92 27.32
CA VAL A 409 17.19 -21.67 28.08
C VAL A 409 16.78 -21.87 29.53
N TRP A 410 15.60 -22.45 29.79
CA TRP A 410 15.11 -22.72 31.13
C TRP A 410 15.99 -23.71 31.92
N GLY A 411 16.50 -24.75 31.25
CA GLY A 411 17.41 -25.74 31.83
C GLY A 411 18.75 -25.12 32.25
N ILE A 412 19.35 -24.31 31.37
CA ILE A 412 20.58 -23.57 31.67
C ILE A 412 20.33 -22.58 32.81
N MET A 413 19.22 -21.85 32.80
CA MET A 413 18.84 -20.94 33.89
C MET A 413 18.67 -21.68 35.22
N PHE A 414 18.14 -22.91 35.20
CA PHE A 414 17.93 -23.75 36.38
C PHE A 414 19.24 -24.27 36.95
N MET A 415 20.15 -24.77 36.11
CA MET A 415 21.48 -25.23 36.52
C MET A 415 22.35 -24.10 37.07
N THR A 416 22.28 -22.90 36.47
CA THR A 416 23.15 -21.77 36.83
C THR A 416 22.59 -20.86 37.93
N GLY A 417 21.29 -20.98 38.27
CA GLY A 417 20.64 -20.12 39.25
C GLY A 417 20.62 -18.62 38.88
N CYS A 418 20.84 -18.27 37.61
CA CYS A 418 21.00 -16.89 37.13
C CYS A 418 19.83 -15.96 37.51
N SER A 419 18.62 -16.50 37.62
CA SER A 419 17.39 -15.76 37.96
C SER A 419 17.42 -15.04 39.33
N TYR A 420 18.22 -15.53 40.28
CA TYR A 420 18.28 -14.93 41.62
C TYR A 420 19.14 -13.66 41.67
N GLN A 421 20.00 -13.42 40.69
CA GLN A 421 21.08 -12.43 40.78
C GLN A 421 20.85 -11.12 40.01
N LEU A 422 19.75 -10.99 39.25
CA LEU A 422 19.41 -9.79 38.45
C LEU A 422 19.14 -8.50 39.24
N THR A 423 19.24 -8.52 40.56
CA THR A 423 19.11 -7.31 41.39
C THR A 423 20.35 -6.43 41.38
N LYS A 424 21.51 -6.95 40.94
CA LYS A 424 22.75 -6.18 40.73
C LYS A 424 23.39 -6.61 39.40
N PRO A 425 23.82 -5.68 38.53
CA PRO A 425 24.53 -6.04 37.31
C PRO A 425 25.85 -6.73 37.70
N LYS A 426 25.98 -8.01 37.33
CA LYS A 426 27.16 -8.86 37.56
C LYS A 426 27.46 -9.59 36.26
N TYR A 427 28.60 -10.26 36.17
CA TYR A 427 28.94 -11.10 35.01
C TYR A 427 27.81 -12.09 34.62
N ILE A 428 27.09 -12.63 35.60
CA ILE A 428 25.90 -13.49 35.39
C ILE A 428 24.79 -12.82 34.55
N THR A 429 24.56 -11.51 34.68
CA THR A 429 23.50 -10.84 33.90
C THR A 429 23.87 -10.74 32.43
N LEU A 430 25.16 -10.57 32.12
CA LEU A 430 25.67 -10.57 30.74
C LEU A 430 25.55 -11.96 30.11
N PHE A 431 25.89 -13.01 30.86
CA PHE A 431 25.68 -14.39 30.42
C PHE A 431 24.21 -14.68 30.10
N TYR A 432 23.29 -14.20 30.95
CA TYR A 432 21.86 -14.39 30.72
C TYR A 432 21.35 -13.63 29.49
N LEU A 433 21.79 -12.39 29.27
CA LEU A 433 21.46 -11.64 28.06
C LEU A 433 22.00 -12.33 26.80
N MET A 434 23.22 -12.88 26.85
CA MET A 434 23.81 -13.63 25.75
C MET A 434 23.02 -14.90 25.45
N LEU A 435 22.58 -15.64 26.47
CA LEU A 435 21.74 -16.83 26.30
C LEU A 435 20.43 -16.50 25.57
N ILE A 436 19.80 -15.38 25.96
CA ILE A 436 18.55 -14.91 25.33
C ILE A 436 18.82 -14.41 23.91
N ALA A 437 19.94 -13.73 23.66
CA ALA A 437 20.33 -13.31 22.31
C ALA A 437 20.55 -14.51 21.37
N VAL A 438 21.19 -15.59 21.85
CA VAL A 438 21.34 -16.85 21.10
C VAL A 438 19.97 -17.46 20.79
N PHE A 439 19.05 -17.50 21.77
CA PHE A 439 17.69 -17.98 21.57
C PHE A 439 16.93 -17.18 20.50
N VAL A 440 16.95 -15.84 20.60
CA VAL A 440 16.35 -14.95 19.59
C VAL A 440 16.99 -15.16 18.23
N GLY A 441 18.31 -15.32 18.17
CA GLY A 441 19.05 -15.59 16.93
C GLY A 441 18.61 -16.88 16.24
N ILE A 442 18.42 -17.97 16.99
CA ILE A 442 17.90 -19.24 16.47
C ILE A 442 16.49 -19.06 15.90
N LEU A 443 15.60 -18.38 16.63
CA LEU A 443 14.23 -18.11 16.14
C LEU A 443 14.25 -17.26 14.86
N ASN A 444 15.07 -16.21 14.83
CA ASN A 444 15.18 -15.32 13.68
C ASN A 444 15.69 -16.05 12.43
N ALA A 445 16.74 -16.88 12.58
CA ALA A 445 17.24 -17.73 11.50
C ALA A 445 16.15 -18.67 10.95
N ARG A 446 15.32 -19.24 11.83
CA ARG A 446 14.21 -20.12 11.42
C ARG A 446 13.12 -19.35 10.66
N VAL A 447 12.77 -18.14 11.10
CA VAL A 447 11.80 -17.27 10.42
C VAL A 447 12.31 -16.90 9.03
N ILE A 448 13.58 -16.49 8.90
CA ILE A 448 14.18 -16.12 7.61
C ILE A 448 14.12 -17.32 6.64
N LEU A 449 14.46 -18.52 7.11
CA LEU A 449 14.38 -19.73 6.29
C LEU A 449 12.94 -19.99 5.81
N LYS A 450 11.95 -19.91 6.71
CA LYS A 450 10.53 -20.08 6.37
C LYS A 450 10.05 -19.04 5.34
N SER A 451 10.45 -17.78 5.53
CA SER A 451 10.15 -16.68 4.60
C SER A 451 10.77 -16.93 3.22
N HIS A 452 12.02 -17.40 3.18
CA HIS A 452 12.71 -17.72 1.93
C HIS A 452 12.01 -18.83 1.15
N THR A 453 11.67 -19.95 1.80
CA THR A 453 10.94 -21.06 1.15
C THR A 453 9.59 -20.59 0.59
N ARG A 454 8.87 -19.73 1.33
CA ARG A 454 7.60 -19.16 0.85
C ARG A 454 7.80 -18.25 -0.37
N SER A 455 8.79 -17.37 -0.32
CA SER A 455 9.12 -16.48 -1.45
C SER A 455 9.52 -17.28 -2.70
N GLU A 456 10.31 -18.34 -2.53
CA GLU A 456 10.70 -19.24 -3.62
C GLU A 456 9.47 -19.95 -4.23
N LEU A 457 8.52 -20.41 -3.40
CA LEU A 457 7.28 -21.01 -3.87
C LEU A 457 6.44 -20.01 -4.68
N VAL A 458 6.30 -18.77 -4.21
CA VAL A 458 5.56 -17.72 -4.95
C VAL A 458 6.25 -17.42 -6.28
N GLN A 459 7.58 -17.29 -6.31
CA GLN A 459 8.32 -17.08 -7.55
C GLN A 459 8.15 -18.25 -8.53
N LYS A 460 8.17 -19.49 -8.04
CA LYS A 460 7.91 -20.69 -8.84
C LYS A 460 6.48 -20.70 -9.40
N GLN A 461 5.50 -20.28 -8.59
CA GLN A 461 4.10 -20.16 -9.03
C GLN A 461 3.93 -19.07 -10.09
N ASP A 462 4.50 -17.89 -9.89
CA ASP A 462 4.47 -16.79 -10.86
C ASP A 462 5.17 -17.18 -12.16
N PHE A 463 6.30 -17.88 -12.07
CA PHE A 463 7.03 -18.39 -13.22
C PHE A 463 6.21 -19.46 -13.97
N ALA A 464 5.60 -20.40 -13.25
CA ALA A 464 4.71 -21.39 -13.85
C ALA A 464 3.52 -20.72 -14.54
N PHE A 465 2.93 -19.70 -13.92
CA PHE A 465 1.85 -18.91 -14.53
C PHE A 465 2.33 -18.20 -15.80
N LYS A 466 3.51 -17.57 -15.77
CA LYS A 466 4.12 -16.92 -16.94
C LYS A 466 4.33 -17.91 -18.09
N ILE A 467 4.88 -19.09 -17.82
CA ILE A 467 5.04 -20.16 -18.83
C ILE A 467 3.68 -20.60 -19.38
N GLN A 468 2.72 -20.86 -18.50
CA GLN A 468 1.37 -21.28 -18.89
C GLN A 468 0.65 -20.21 -19.73
N THR A 469 0.94 -18.92 -19.48
CA THR A 469 0.40 -17.82 -20.29
C THR A 469 1.14 -17.59 -21.60
N ALA A 470 2.44 -17.89 -21.65
CA ALA A 470 3.29 -17.68 -22.83
C ALA A 470 3.05 -18.72 -23.93
N THR A 471 2.78 -19.98 -23.56
CA THR A 471 2.56 -21.07 -24.51
C THR A 471 1.35 -21.91 -24.09
N ASP A 472 0.20 -21.72 -24.76
CA ASP A 472 -1.00 -22.57 -24.58
C ASP A 472 -0.96 -23.71 -25.60
N SER A 473 -0.17 -24.76 -25.30
CA SER A 473 -0.02 -25.94 -26.17
C SER A 473 -1.35 -26.66 -26.43
N ILE A 474 -2.27 -26.63 -25.46
CA ILE A 474 -3.63 -27.17 -25.62
C ILE A 474 -4.43 -26.28 -26.58
N GLY A 475 -4.31 -24.97 -26.47
CA GLY A 475 -4.88 -24.01 -27.42
C GLY A 475 -4.37 -24.23 -28.84
N GLU A 476 -3.05 -24.38 -29.02
CA GLU A 476 -2.42 -24.66 -30.31
C GLU A 476 -2.95 -25.96 -30.94
N TYR A 477 -3.13 -27.02 -30.14
CA TYR A 477 -3.75 -28.27 -30.61
C TYR A 477 -5.19 -28.07 -31.12
N TYR A 478 -6.03 -27.33 -30.37
CA TYR A 478 -7.40 -27.07 -30.81
C TYR A 478 -7.47 -26.14 -32.02
N ILE A 479 -6.57 -25.16 -32.13
CA ILE A 479 -6.43 -24.29 -33.32
C ILE A 479 -6.05 -25.14 -34.54
N SER A 480 -5.09 -26.06 -34.40
CA SER A 480 -4.69 -26.98 -35.47
C SER A 480 -5.88 -27.83 -35.96
N ARG A 481 -6.61 -28.44 -35.02
CA ARG A 481 -7.80 -29.24 -35.34
C ARG A 481 -8.91 -28.44 -36.01
N LEU A 482 -9.09 -27.18 -35.60
CA LEU A 482 -10.04 -26.29 -36.25
C LEU A 482 -9.62 -25.98 -37.69
N GLY A 483 -8.33 -25.73 -37.94
CA GLY A 483 -7.80 -25.56 -39.30
C GLY A 483 -8.07 -26.76 -40.21
N GLU A 484 -7.81 -27.97 -39.72
CA GLU A 484 -8.11 -29.22 -40.46
C GLU A 484 -9.61 -29.37 -40.80
N LYS A 485 -10.49 -29.00 -39.86
CA LYS A 485 -11.94 -29.05 -40.07
C LYS A 485 -12.40 -28.02 -41.10
N ILE A 486 -11.84 -26.81 -41.04
CA ILE A 486 -12.16 -25.73 -41.97
C ILE A 486 -11.77 -26.12 -43.40
N MET A 487 -10.58 -26.69 -43.61
CA MET A 487 -10.13 -27.15 -44.94
C MET A 487 -11.07 -28.18 -45.57
N LYS A 488 -11.72 -29.01 -44.75
CA LYS A 488 -12.60 -30.11 -45.20
C LYS A 488 -14.08 -29.73 -45.22
N ASP A 489 -14.46 -28.54 -44.75
CA ASP A 489 -15.86 -28.15 -44.67
C ASP A 489 -16.40 -27.73 -46.06
N PRO A 490 -17.42 -28.44 -46.59
CA PRO A 490 -17.94 -28.19 -47.93
C PRO A 490 -18.72 -26.86 -48.03
N ILE A 491 -19.28 -26.37 -46.93
CA ILE A 491 -20.00 -25.09 -46.87
C ILE A 491 -19.00 -23.95 -46.97
N ILE A 492 -17.90 -24.02 -46.22
CA ILE A 492 -16.83 -23.02 -46.29
C ILE A 492 -16.21 -23.02 -47.70
N ALA A 493 -15.88 -24.19 -48.26
CA ALA A 493 -15.31 -24.29 -49.60
C ALA A 493 -16.25 -23.78 -50.72
N LEU A 494 -17.57 -23.98 -50.59
CA LEU A 494 -18.56 -23.48 -51.53
C LEU A 494 -18.73 -21.96 -51.44
N ARG A 495 -18.75 -21.41 -50.21
CA ARG A 495 -18.94 -19.98 -49.95
C ARG A 495 -17.70 -19.16 -50.23
N PHE A 496 -16.50 -19.73 -50.07
CA PHE A 496 -15.24 -19.09 -50.42
C PHE A 496 -15.20 -18.61 -51.89
N LYS A 497 -15.99 -19.23 -52.77
CA LYS A 497 -16.14 -18.88 -54.20
C LYS A 497 -16.91 -17.57 -54.46
N ASN A 498 -17.63 -17.01 -53.48
CA ASN A 498 -18.55 -15.89 -53.69
C ASN A 498 -18.19 -14.66 -52.85
N GLU A 499 -17.52 -13.69 -53.48
CA GLU A 499 -16.81 -12.57 -52.84
C GLU A 499 -17.70 -11.64 -51.97
N LEU A 500 -18.98 -11.46 -52.33
CA LEU A 500 -19.83 -10.39 -51.76
C LEU A 500 -20.60 -10.77 -50.48
N LEU A 501 -20.75 -12.07 -50.19
CA LEU A 501 -21.55 -12.58 -49.04
C LEU A 501 -20.84 -13.68 -48.22
N ALA A 502 -19.57 -13.97 -48.52
CA ALA A 502 -18.85 -15.09 -47.91
C ALA A 502 -18.47 -14.86 -46.44
N THR A 503 -18.05 -13.65 -46.07
CA THR A 503 -17.34 -13.42 -44.79
C THR A 503 -18.17 -13.79 -43.57
N LYS A 504 -19.40 -13.27 -43.45
CA LYS A 504 -20.25 -13.51 -42.28
C LYS A 504 -20.68 -14.97 -42.14
N VAL A 505 -20.98 -15.62 -43.26
CA VAL A 505 -21.40 -17.04 -43.28
C VAL A 505 -20.23 -17.96 -42.92
N ILE A 506 -19.02 -17.64 -43.38
CA ILE A 506 -17.80 -18.38 -43.02
C ILE A 506 -17.48 -18.15 -41.54
N GLU A 507 -17.58 -16.93 -41.02
CA GLU A 507 -17.37 -16.63 -39.59
C GLU A 507 -18.36 -17.38 -38.68
N ASP A 508 -19.66 -17.34 -39.01
CA ASP A 508 -20.69 -18.03 -38.24
C ASP A 508 -20.48 -19.56 -38.27
N ARG A 509 -20.08 -20.10 -39.44
CA ARG A 509 -19.78 -21.52 -39.56
C ARG A 509 -18.52 -21.92 -38.79
N ILE A 510 -17.46 -21.11 -38.82
CA ILE A 510 -16.24 -21.33 -38.03
C ILE A 510 -16.57 -21.33 -36.53
N ARG A 511 -17.43 -20.42 -36.08
CA ARG A 511 -17.89 -20.35 -34.69
C ARG A 511 -18.71 -21.58 -34.27
N GLU A 512 -19.47 -22.17 -35.19
CA GLU A 512 -20.25 -23.39 -34.93
C GLU A 512 -19.36 -24.64 -34.79
N ILE A 513 -18.32 -24.76 -35.61
CA ILE A 513 -17.44 -25.95 -35.63
C ILE A 513 -16.27 -25.88 -34.63
N GLN A 514 -16.05 -24.72 -33.99
CA GLN A 514 -15.00 -24.52 -33.01
C GLN A 514 -15.22 -25.36 -31.75
N ALA A 515 -14.13 -25.81 -31.12
CA ALA A 515 -14.22 -26.49 -29.83
C ALA A 515 -14.51 -25.48 -28.71
N PRO A 516 -15.27 -25.86 -27.66
CA PRO A 516 -15.54 -24.98 -26.50
C PRO A 516 -14.28 -24.44 -25.83
N TYR A 517 -13.14 -25.14 -25.94
CA TYR A 517 -11.86 -24.64 -25.44
C TYR A 517 -11.43 -23.31 -26.10
N LEU A 518 -11.77 -23.11 -27.37
CA LEU A 518 -11.43 -21.90 -28.13
C LEU A 518 -12.30 -20.70 -27.78
N ASP A 519 -13.36 -20.85 -26.98
CA ASP A 519 -14.17 -19.72 -26.50
C ASP A 519 -13.38 -18.73 -25.63
N LYS A 520 -12.22 -19.18 -25.10
CA LYS A 520 -11.23 -18.35 -24.41
C LYS A 520 -10.52 -17.35 -25.34
N TYR A 521 -10.69 -17.48 -26.65
CA TYR A 521 -10.08 -16.61 -27.67
C TYR A 521 -11.15 -15.78 -28.38
N VAL A 522 -10.79 -14.55 -28.74
CA VAL A 522 -11.49 -13.75 -29.76
C VAL A 522 -10.88 -14.14 -31.09
N ILE A 523 -11.71 -14.64 -31.99
CA ILE A 523 -11.30 -15.07 -33.33
C ILE A 523 -11.68 -13.97 -34.31
N LYS A 524 -10.72 -13.52 -35.11
CA LYS A 524 -10.96 -12.68 -36.29
C LYS A 524 -10.60 -13.47 -37.54
N THR A 525 -11.43 -13.36 -38.57
CA THR A 525 -11.28 -14.12 -39.82
C THR A 525 -10.92 -13.18 -40.95
N TYR A 526 -9.83 -13.46 -41.66
CA TYR A 526 -9.41 -12.74 -42.85
C TYR A 526 -9.43 -13.69 -44.06
N LEU A 527 -10.02 -13.24 -45.16
CA LEU A 527 -10.09 -13.97 -46.42
C LEU A 527 -9.16 -13.28 -47.43
N LEU A 528 -8.25 -14.05 -48.03
CA LEU A 528 -7.25 -13.58 -49.00
C LEU A 528 -7.40 -14.32 -50.32
N ASP A 529 -7.28 -13.60 -51.43
CA ASP A 529 -7.30 -14.16 -52.79
C ASP A 529 -5.93 -14.75 -53.20
N ASP A 530 -5.79 -15.12 -54.48
CA ASP A 530 -4.56 -15.69 -55.04
C ASP A 530 -3.40 -14.69 -55.10
N LYS A 531 -3.69 -13.40 -55.08
CA LYS A 531 -2.71 -12.29 -55.05
C LYS A 531 -2.36 -11.87 -53.61
N GLY A 532 -3.10 -12.38 -52.62
CA GLY A 532 -2.94 -12.04 -51.21
C GLY A 532 -3.70 -10.77 -50.81
N ASP A 533 -4.60 -10.29 -51.66
CA ASP A 533 -5.47 -9.15 -51.37
C ASP A 533 -6.68 -9.60 -50.55
N SER A 534 -7.08 -8.78 -49.58
CA SER A 534 -8.25 -9.06 -48.75
C SER A 534 -9.55 -8.70 -49.47
N TYR A 535 -10.55 -9.60 -49.39
CA TYR A 535 -11.84 -9.41 -50.06
C TYR A 535 -13.05 -9.67 -49.14
N GLY A 536 -14.17 -9.00 -49.44
CA GLY A 536 -15.37 -8.97 -48.57
C GLY A 536 -15.34 -7.86 -47.51
N PHE A 537 -15.96 -8.07 -46.35
CA PHE A 537 -16.00 -7.11 -45.23
C PHE A 537 -14.63 -6.88 -44.55
N THR A 538 -13.63 -7.67 -44.89
CA THR A 538 -12.24 -7.53 -44.40
C THR A 538 -11.48 -6.43 -45.14
N ARG A 539 -11.98 -5.95 -46.29
CA ARG A 539 -11.41 -4.84 -47.07
C ARG A 539 -11.52 -3.49 -46.35
N THR A 540 -12.51 -3.33 -45.47
CA THR A 540 -12.77 -2.09 -44.72
C THR A 540 -11.86 -1.87 -43.51
N GLU A 541 -11.13 -2.88 -43.03
CA GLU A 541 -10.24 -2.70 -41.87
C GLU A 541 -8.86 -2.11 -42.24
N GLY A 542 -8.55 -1.93 -43.53
CA GLY A 542 -7.31 -1.29 -43.99
C GLY A 542 -6.02 -2.02 -43.59
N ILE A 543 -6.12 -3.25 -43.07
CA ILE A 543 -4.98 -4.04 -42.63
C ILE A 543 -4.34 -4.63 -43.90
N ASN A 544 -3.26 -4.01 -44.34
CA ASN A 544 -2.32 -4.61 -45.27
C ASN A 544 -1.66 -5.78 -44.53
N PHE A 545 -2.30 -6.95 -44.53
CA PHE A 545 -1.82 -8.14 -43.83
C PHE A 545 -0.58 -8.65 -44.55
N SER A 546 0.57 -8.03 -44.28
CA SER A 546 1.79 -8.40 -44.98
C SER A 546 2.18 -9.82 -44.55
N LYS A 547 2.23 -10.75 -45.51
CA LYS A 547 2.83 -12.08 -45.32
C LYS A 547 4.23 -12.00 -44.68
N ALA A 548 4.90 -10.85 -44.80
CA ALA A 548 6.15 -10.50 -44.14
C ALA A 548 6.11 -10.54 -42.59
N ILE A 549 4.96 -10.26 -41.95
CA ILE A 549 4.80 -10.36 -40.48
C ILE A 549 4.78 -11.82 -40.03
N LEU A 550 4.12 -12.70 -40.79
CA LEU A 550 4.09 -14.14 -40.51
C LEU A 550 5.44 -14.82 -40.77
N LEU A 551 6.20 -14.37 -41.79
CA LEU A 551 7.55 -14.85 -42.08
C LEU A 551 8.58 -14.52 -40.99
N LYS A 552 8.32 -13.51 -40.16
CA LYS A 552 9.14 -13.14 -39.00
C LYS A 552 8.63 -13.71 -37.67
N ALA A 553 7.46 -14.36 -37.67
CA ALA A 553 6.85 -14.91 -36.47
C ALA A 553 7.45 -16.28 -36.11
N ASN A 554 7.43 -16.64 -34.82
CA ASN A 554 7.89 -17.95 -34.38
C ASN A 554 6.86 -19.00 -34.83
N THR A 555 7.31 -19.99 -35.60
CA THR A 555 6.53 -21.19 -35.93
C THR A 555 6.32 -22.02 -34.67
N THR A 556 5.08 -22.38 -34.37
CA THR A 556 4.77 -23.29 -33.25
C THR A 556 5.08 -24.74 -33.63
N PHE A 557 4.82 -25.70 -32.72
CA PHE A 557 4.98 -27.14 -32.99
C PHE A 557 4.03 -27.65 -34.09
N PHE A 558 2.94 -26.92 -34.37
CA PHE A 558 1.96 -27.28 -35.39
C PHE A 558 2.19 -26.48 -36.67
N GLU A 559 2.10 -27.16 -37.81
CA GLU A 559 2.25 -26.53 -39.13
C GLU A 559 1.18 -25.45 -39.35
N ASN A 560 1.60 -24.35 -40.00
CA ASN A 560 0.76 -23.19 -40.32
C ASN A 560 0.19 -22.40 -39.13
N ILE A 561 0.68 -22.63 -37.90
CA ILE A 561 0.35 -21.81 -36.72
C ILE A 561 1.56 -21.00 -36.29
N TYR A 562 1.36 -19.68 -36.26
CA TYR A 562 2.37 -18.68 -35.94
C TYR A 562 2.03 -17.97 -34.63
N SER A 563 3.01 -17.86 -33.74
CA SER A 563 2.86 -17.16 -32.46
C SER A 563 3.61 -15.84 -32.49
N VAL A 564 2.89 -14.74 -32.25
CA VAL A 564 3.43 -13.38 -32.22
C VAL A 564 3.30 -12.80 -30.81
N PRO A 565 4.40 -12.51 -30.10
CA PRO A 565 4.35 -11.91 -28.77
C PRO A 565 3.88 -10.45 -28.87
N MET A 566 2.87 -10.07 -28.09
CA MET A 566 2.49 -8.66 -27.95
C MET A 566 3.30 -8.00 -26.83
N ILE A 567 4.04 -6.96 -27.20
CA ILE A 567 4.95 -6.20 -26.30
C ILE A 567 4.18 -5.55 -25.14
N GLU A 568 2.90 -5.20 -25.34
CA GLU A 568 2.12 -4.42 -24.36
C GLU A 568 1.56 -5.24 -23.19
N ASN A 569 1.26 -6.53 -23.38
CA ASN A 569 0.51 -7.33 -22.38
C ASN A 569 1.11 -8.71 -22.07
N GLY A 570 2.22 -9.11 -22.71
CA GLY A 570 2.84 -10.43 -22.50
C GLY A 570 2.00 -11.62 -23.01
N TYR A 571 0.88 -11.36 -23.69
CA TYR A 571 0.08 -12.37 -24.37
C TYR A 571 0.62 -12.65 -25.77
N HIS A 572 0.48 -13.88 -26.21
CA HIS A 572 0.75 -14.28 -27.59
C HIS A 572 -0.54 -14.19 -28.41
N LYS A 573 -0.45 -13.58 -29.58
CA LYS A 573 -1.45 -13.72 -30.63
C LYS A 573 -1.08 -14.92 -31.48
N TYR A 574 -2.05 -15.79 -31.73
CA TYR A 574 -1.87 -16.91 -32.64
C TYR A 574 -2.50 -16.59 -33.99
N TYR A 575 -1.79 -16.89 -35.06
CA TYR A 575 -2.28 -16.79 -36.42
C TYR A 575 -2.24 -18.17 -37.06
N THR A 576 -3.34 -18.63 -37.64
CA THR A 576 -3.37 -19.85 -38.45
C THR A 576 -3.61 -19.49 -39.90
N VAL A 577 -2.82 -20.05 -40.82
CA VAL A 577 -2.97 -19.85 -42.26
C VAL A 577 -3.53 -21.13 -42.87
N ILE A 578 -4.73 -21.05 -43.44
CA ILE A 578 -5.45 -22.19 -43.97
C ILE A 578 -5.54 -22.04 -45.50
N PRO A 579 -4.80 -22.84 -46.28
CA PRO A 579 -4.88 -22.78 -47.73
C PRO A 579 -6.20 -23.38 -48.21
N MET A 580 -6.90 -22.64 -49.08
CA MET A 580 -8.13 -23.06 -49.74
C MET A 580 -7.88 -23.27 -51.22
N SER A 581 -8.16 -24.48 -51.71
CA SER A 581 -8.14 -24.77 -53.14
C SER A 581 -9.49 -25.29 -53.60
N SER A 582 -10.04 -24.64 -54.63
CA SER A 582 -11.16 -25.13 -55.41
C SER A 582 -10.82 -25.06 -56.89
N SER A 583 -11.51 -25.84 -57.72
CA SER A 583 -11.15 -26.13 -59.13
C SER A 583 -10.66 -24.94 -59.96
N ASN A 584 -11.19 -23.73 -59.72
CA ASN A 584 -10.78 -22.48 -60.41
C ASN A 584 -10.42 -21.32 -59.46
N TYR A 585 -10.36 -21.51 -58.13
CA TYR A 585 -10.09 -20.44 -57.16
C TYR A 585 -9.11 -20.92 -56.09
N LYS A 586 -8.02 -20.17 -55.92
CA LYS A 586 -6.99 -20.42 -54.90
C LYS A 586 -6.92 -19.20 -53.99
N GLY A 587 -6.83 -19.43 -52.69
CA GLY A 587 -6.72 -18.35 -51.71
C GLY A 587 -6.41 -18.90 -50.33
N GLU A 588 -6.35 -18.02 -49.34
CA GLU A 588 -5.99 -18.36 -47.96
C GLU A 588 -7.03 -17.78 -46.99
N ILE A 589 -7.35 -18.54 -45.94
CA ILE A 589 -8.10 -18.04 -44.78
C ILE A 589 -7.10 -17.89 -43.64
N ILE A 590 -7.00 -16.69 -43.08
CA ILE A 590 -6.20 -16.43 -41.89
C ILE A 590 -7.13 -16.25 -40.71
N LEU A 591 -6.92 -17.00 -39.64
CA LEU A 591 -7.59 -16.75 -38.36
C LEU A 591 -6.61 -16.19 -37.35
N GLU A 592 -6.96 -15.05 -36.77
CA GLU A 592 -6.26 -14.44 -35.65
C GLU A 592 -6.98 -14.80 -34.35
N TYR A 593 -6.25 -15.39 -33.41
CA TYR A 593 -6.72 -15.72 -32.08
C TYR A 593 -6.07 -14.78 -31.07
N THR A 594 -6.89 -13.92 -30.47
CA THR A 594 -6.48 -13.09 -29.34
C THR A 594 -7.11 -13.63 -28.06
N LYS A 595 -6.32 -14.04 -27.08
CA LYS A 595 -6.84 -14.55 -25.81
C LYS A 595 -7.74 -13.48 -25.15
N LYS A 596 -8.99 -13.82 -24.85
CA LYS A 596 -9.92 -12.93 -24.12
C LYS A 596 -9.29 -12.63 -22.77
N LYS A 597 -9.30 -11.37 -22.37
CA LYS A 597 -8.98 -10.93 -21.01
C LYS A 597 -10.13 -11.32 -20.07
N HIS A 598 -10.46 -12.61 -20.00
CA HIS A 598 -11.29 -13.10 -18.91
C HIS A 598 -10.44 -13.06 -17.65
N SER A 599 -10.89 -12.25 -16.69
CA SER A 599 -10.62 -12.42 -15.28
C SER A 599 -10.92 -13.87 -14.93
N SER A 600 -9.92 -14.74 -15.09
CA SER A 600 -9.86 -15.94 -14.28
C SER A 600 -10.00 -15.41 -12.86
N PRO A 601 -10.97 -15.88 -12.05
CA PRO A 601 -10.97 -15.52 -10.66
C PRO A 601 -9.62 -16.00 -10.14
N THR A 602 -8.69 -15.07 -9.96
CA THR A 602 -7.47 -15.37 -9.23
C THR A 602 -7.95 -15.92 -7.90
N VAL A 603 -7.25 -16.92 -7.36
CA VAL A 603 -7.56 -17.45 -6.02
C VAL A 603 -7.66 -16.32 -4.97
N TYR A 604 -7.01 -15.19 -5.24
CA TYR A 604 -7.17 -13.91 -4.55
C TYR A 604 -8.57 -13.28 -4.64
N SER A 605 -9.22 -13.26 -5.80
CA SER A 605 -10.59 -12.73 -5.96
C SER A 605 -11.65 -13.54 -5.20
N SER A 606 -11.50 -14.86 -5.08
CA SER A 606 -12.40 -15.71 -4.28
C SER A 606 -12.27 -15.46 -2.77
N LEU A 607 -11.09 -15.06 -2.30
CA LEU A 607 -10.86 -14.68 -0.89
C LEU A 607 -11.54 -13.35 -0.53
N PHE A 608 -11.61 -12.40 -1.47
CA PHE A 608 -12.35 -11.15 -1.24
C PHE A 608 -13.87 -11.33 -1.42
N LYS A 609 -14.31 -12.23 -2.31
CA LYS A 609 -15.73 -12.50 -2.52
C LYS A 609 -16.37 -13.22 -1.31
N SER A 610 -15.66 -14.17 -0.70
CA SER A 610 -16.18 -14.85 0.51
C SER A 610 -16.27 -13.93 1.74
N LYS A 611 -15.60 -12.77 1.74
CA LYS A 611 -15.66 -11.79 2.83
C LYS A 611 -16.86 -10.83 2.70
N ASN A 612 -17.35 -10.61 1.48
CA ASN A 612 -18.55 -9.81 1.22
C ASN A 612 -19.86 -10.61 1.35
N ASP A 613 -19.82 -11.91 1.04
CA ASP A 613 -21.00 -12.78 1.20
C ASP A 613 -21.22 -13.22 2.67
N SER A 614 -20.28 -12.93 3.58
CA SER A 614 -20.44 -13.12 5.04
C SER A 614 -21.02 -11.91 5.76
N SER A 615 -21.44 -10.86 5.04
CA SER A 615 -22.10 -9.68 5.57
C SER A 615 -23.50 -9.45 4.98
N GLN A 616 -24.23 -10.54 4.73
CA GLN A 616 -25.69 -10.52 4.59
C GLN A 616 -26.36 -11.31 5.71
#